data_AF-A0AAW1PKP6-F1
#
_entry.id   AF-A0AAW1PKP6-F1
#
_cell.length_a   1.000
_cell.length_b   1.000
_cell.length_c   1.000
_cell.angle_alpha   90.00
_cell.angle_beta   90.00
_cell.angle_gamma   90.00
#
_symmetry.space_group_name_H-M   'P 1'
#
loop_
_entity.id
_entity.type
_entity.pdbx_description
1 polymer ?
#
loop_
_entity_poly.entity_id
_entity_poly.type
_entity_poly.pdbx_seq_one_letter_code
_entity_poly.pdbx_strand_id
1 'polypeptide(L)'
;MDTAHGLLLTRGAWRWDARQPQLFRLHGYLQFHNTTNKREIFIPEVTASIILLSRGSLDSIQATVKVTPHHDQGNSYPAADSRPRQDGYWSGYILKAECFTVIEVTVLAWQTG
;
A
#
# COMPACT_ATOMS: atom_id res chain seq x y z
N MET A 1 -15.61 7.91 -10.64
CA MET A 1 -15.09 7.13 -9.50
C MET A 1 -16.26 6.92 -8.58
N ASP A 2 -16.67 5.67 -8.39
CA ASP A 2 -17.77 5.32 -7.50
C ASP A 2 -17.34 5.58 -6.06
N THR A 3 -17.95 6.58 -5.42
CA THR A 3 -17.60 7.08 -4.08
C THR A 3 -18.50 6.50 -3.00
N ALA A 4 -19.27 5.44 -3.28
CA ALA A 4 -20.37 4.96 -2.46
C ALA A 4 -20.03 4.69 -0.97
N HIS A 5 -18.75 4.50 -0.61
CA HIS A 5 -18.32 4.15 0.74
C HIS A 5 -17.39 5.16 1.42
N GLY A 6 -17.02 6.26 0.74
CA GLY A 6 -16.22 7.33 1.35
C GLY A 6 -14.76 7.00 1.67
N LEU A 7 -14.24 5.84 1.25
CA LEU A 7 -12.81 5.51 1.34
C LEU A 7 -12.15 5.67 -0.03
N LEU A 8 -11.15 6.53 -0.14
CA LEU A 8 -10.36 6.72 -1.36
C LEU A 8 -8.90 6.37 -1.12
N LEU A 9 -8.27 5.68 -2.08
CA LEU A 9 -6.84 5.43 -2.09
C LEU A 9 -6.16 6.36 -3.10
N THR A 10 -5.13 7.10 -2.68
CA THR A 10 -4.34 7.92 -3.61
C THR A 10 -3.47 7.05 -4.51
N ARG A 11 -3.08 7.59 -5.67
CA ARG A 11 -2.10 6.92 -6.57
C ARG A 11 -0.71 6.76 -5.93
N GLY A 12 -0.43 7.56 -4.89
CA GLY A 12 0.83 7.58 -4.16
C GLY A 12 1.99 8.21 -4.89
N ALA A 13 3.07 8.43 -4.15
CA ALA A 13 4.38 8.79 -4.67
C ALA A 13 5.24 7.54 -4.80
N TRP A 14 5.79 7.29 -5.98
CA TRP A 14 6.57 6.10 -6.29
C TRP A 14 8.03 6.45 -6.53
N ARG A 15 8.92 5.61 -5.99
CA ARG A 15 10.36 5.71 -6.21
C ARG A 15 10.97 4.34 -6.51
N TRP A 16 12.06 4.38 -7.27
CA TRP A 16 12.91 3.23 -7.49
C TRP A 16 13.94 3.13 -6.39
N ASP A 17 13.98 1.98 -5.72
CA ASP A 17 15.04 1.64 -4.78
C ASP A 17 16.12 0.77 -5.47
N ALA A 18 15.72 -0.03 -6.46
CA ALA A 18 16.64 -0.77 -7.32
C ALA A 18 16.06 -0.89 -8.72
N ARG A 19 16.91 -0.67 -9.74
CA ARG A 19 16.55 -0.80 -11.16
C ARG A 19 17.73 -1.40 -11.92
N GLN A 20 17.93 -2.70 -11.76
CA GLN A 20 19.00 -3.47 -12.38
C GLN A 20 18.40 -4.47 -13.39
N PRO A 21 19.20 -4.99 -14.35
CA PRO A 21 18.66 -5.86 -15.41
C PRO A 21 17.85 -7.06 -14.93
N GLN A 22 18.19 -7.63 -13.77
CA GLN A 22 17.56 -8.84 -13.22
C GLN A 22 16.80 -8.59 -11.91
N LEU A 23 16.78 -7.34 -11.43
CA LEU A 23 16.19 -7.00 -10.14
C LEU A 23 15.59 -5.59 -10.16
N PHE A 24 14.30 -5.53 -9.86
CA PHE A 24 13.53 -4.32 -9.74
C PHE A 24 12.90 -4.23 -8.37
N ARG A 25 13.09 -3.09 -7.70
CA ARG A 25 12.41 -2.77 -6.44
C ARG A 25 11.83 -1.37 -6.49
N LEU A 26 10.51 -1.28 -6.35
CA LEU A 26 9.79 0.00 -6.21
C LEU A 26 9.19 0.10 -4.82
N HIS A 27 9.20 1.32 -4.31
CA HIS A 27 8.47 1.70 -3.11
C HIS A 27 7.45 2.79 -3.47
N GLY A 28 6.19 2.55 -3.12
CA GLY A 28 5.09 3.48 -3.27
C GLY A 28 4.55 3.89 -1.91
N TYR A 29 4.44 5.19 -1.64
CA TYR A 29 3.74 5.71 -0.46
C TYR A 29 2.37 6.22 -0.89
N LEU A 30 1.33 5.52 -0.47
CA LEU A 30 -0.07 5.81 -0.79
C LEU A 30 -0.81 6.22 0.48
N GLN A 31 -1.99 6.81 0.32
CA GLN A 31 -2.83 7.23 1.43
C GLN A 31 -4.26 6.76 1.23
N PHE A 32 -4.84 6.14 2.27
CA PHE A 32 -6.28 6.00 2.39
C PHE A 32 -6.86 7.26 3.01
N HIS A 33 -7.87 7.85 2.38
CA HIS A 33 -8.60 9.03 2.82
C HIS A 33 -10.04 8.65 3.13
N ASN A 34 -10.51 8.98 4.32
CA ASN A 34 -11.92 8.95 4.65
C ASN A 34 -12.54 10.29 4.21
N THR A 35 -13.26 10.29 3.11
CA THR A 35 -13.93 11.47 2.54
C THR A 35 -15.33 11.72 3.11
N THR A 36 -15.76 10.92 4.08
CA THR A 36 -17.00 11.20 4.79
C THR A 36 -16.77 12.31 5.84
N ASN A 37 -17.82 13.07 6.12
CA ASN A 37 -17.77 14.20 7.05
C ASN A 37 -18.11 13.84 8.51
N LYS A 38 -18.62 12.63 8.77
CA LYS A 38 -19.14 12.23 10.09
C LYS A 38 -18.92 10.77 10.47
N ARG A 39 -18.55 9.91 9.53
CA ARG A 39 -18.45 8.47 9.77
C ARG A 39 -16.98 8.07 9.87
N GLU A 40 -16.65 7.30 10.88
CA GLU A 40 -15.37 6.60 10.88
C GLU A 40 -15.47 5.40 9.94
N ILE A 41 -14.36 5.06 9.29
CA ILE A 41 -14.25 3.91 8.40
C ILE A 41 -13.28 2.93 9.03
N PHE A 42 -13.75 1.70 9.24
CA PHE A 42 -12.90 0.61 9.67
C PHE A 42 -12.26 -0.06 8.45
N ILE A 43 -10.93 -0.15 8.44
CA ILE A 43 -10.11 -0.82 7.43
C ILE A 43 -9.57 -2.11 8.07
N PRO A 44 -10.30 -3.23 7.96
CA PRO A 44 -9.93 -4.46 8.65
C PRO A 44 -8.71 -5.15 8.04
N GLU A 45 -8.55 -5.04 6.72
CA GLU A 45 -7.51 -5.72 5.95
C GLU A 45 -7.17 -4.92 4.70
N VAL A 46 -5.93 -5.02 4.24
CA VAL A 46 -5.48 -4.51 2.95
C VAL A 46 -4.64 -5.57 2.27
N THR A 47 -5.00 -5.91 1.04
CA THR A 47 -4.22 -6.79 0.16
C THR A 47 -3.81 -6.05 -1.10
N ALA A 48 -2.74 -6.52 -1.74
CA ALA A 48 -2.27 -5.99 -3.01
C ALA A 48 -1.98 -7.13 -3.98
N SER A 49 -2.21 -6.86 -5.26
CA SER A 49 -1.93 -7.78 -6.36
C SER A 49 -1.13 -7.06 -7.44
N ILE A 50 -0.18 -7.76 -8.06
CA ILE A 50 0.61 -7.22 -9.18
C ILE A 50 0.14 -7.84 -10.48
N ILE A 51 0.05 -7.00 -11.51
CA ILE A 51 -0.03 -7.45 -12.91
C ILE A 51 1.20 -6.89 -13.62
N LEU A 52 2.02 -7.77 -14.19
CA LEU A 52 3.17 -7.41 -14.99
C LEU A 52 2.75 -7.22 -16.44
N LEU A 53 3.21 -6.13 -17.05
CA LEU A 53 2.94 -5.80 -18.44
C LEU A 53 4.25 -5.83 -19.22
N SER A 54 4.32 -6.67 -20.26
CA SER A 54 5.51 -6.81 -21.10
C SER A 54 5.11 -7.08 -22.55
N ARG A 55 5.99 -6.69 -23.49
CA ARG A 55 5.90 -7.13 -24.89
C ARG A 55 6.53 -8.51 -25.11
N GLY A 56 7.46 -8.91 -24.25
CA GLY A 56 8.14 -10.22 -24.29
C GLY A 56 7.63 -11.17 -23.20
N SER A 57 8.16 -12.40 -23.19
CA SER A 57 7.81 -13.39 -22.18
C SER A 57 8.16 -12.90 -20.75
N LEU A 58 7.32 -13.31 -19.81
CA LEU A 58 7.47 -13.10 -18.37
C LEU A 58 7.71 -14.43 -17.63
N ASP A 59 7.91 -15.55 -18.35
CA ASP A 59 7.96 -16.89 -17.77
C ASP A 59 9.09 -17.06 -16.74
N SER A 60 10.21 -16.34 -16.95
CA SER A 60 11.34 -16.31 -16.04
C SER A 60 11.28 -15.14 -15.05
N ILE A 61 10.15 -14.43 -14.91
CA ILE A 61 10.02 -13.30 -13.99
C ILE A 61 9.14 -13.70 -12.82
N GLN A 62 9.68 -13.57 -11.62
CA GLN A 62 8.91 -13.64 -10.38
C GLN A 62 8.68 -12.23 -9.85
N ALA A 63 7.52 -12.02 -9.22
CA ALA A 63 7.20 -10.77 -8.56
C ALA A 63 6.40 -10.99 -7.28
N THR A 64 6.65 -10.12 -6.29
CA THR A 64 5.95 -10.09 -5.02
C THR A 64 5.59 -8.66 -4.66
N VAL A 65 4.47 -8.49 -3.97
CA VAL A 65 4.05 -7.21 -3.39
C VAL A 65 3.86 -7.38 -1.89
N LYS A 66 4.29 -6.37 -1.15
CA LYS A 66 4.05 -6.26 0.28
C LYS A 66 3.43 -4.91 0.59
N VAL A 67 2.44 -4.92 1.48
CA VAL A 67 1.85 -3.72 2.07
C VAL A 67 2.37 -3.60 3.50
N THR A 68 2.85 -2.41 3.85
CA THR A 68 3.30 -2.06 5.20
C THR A 68 2.48 -0.88 5.71
N PRO A 69 1.71 -1.01 6.80
CA PRO A 69 0.94 0.11 7.35
C PRO A 69 1.87 1.13 8.03
N HIS A 70 1.65 2.42 7.78
CA HIS A 70 2.32 3.53 8.47
C HIS A 70 1.27 4.42 9.15
N HIS A 71 0.50 3.83 10.07
CA HIS A 71 -0.58 4.50 10.78
C HIS A 71 -0.09 5.67 11.65
N ASP A 72 1.15 5.59 12.11
CA ASP A 72 1.86 6.63 12.88
C ASP A 72 2.16 7.90 12.04
N GLN A 73 2.17 7.79 10.71
CA GLN A 73 2.34 8.91 9.78
C GLN A 73 1.00 9.48 9.28
N GLY A 74 -0.13 8.89 9.67
CA GLY A 74 -1.46 9.44 9.40
C GLY A 74 -1.74 10.70 10.22
N ASN A 75 -2.74 11.48 9.80
CA ASN A 75 -3.25 12.59 10.62
C ASN A 75 -4.46 12.18 11.49
N SER A 76 -4.67 10.87 11.67
CA SER A 76 -5.67 10.33 12.58
C SER A 76 -5.04 9.99 13.94
N TYR A 77 -5.56 9.01 14.68
CA TYR A 77 -4.99 8.63 15.97
C TYR A 77 -3.64 7.90 15.78
N PRO A 78 -2.52 8.40 16.33
CA PRO A 78 -1.32 7.58 16.50
C PRO A 78 -1.60 6.59 17.63
N ALA A 79 -1.95 5.35 17.29
CA ALA A 79 -2.08 4.27 18.27
C ALA A 79 -0.70 3.86 18.80
N ALA A 80 -0.62 3.41 20.05
CA ALA A 80 0.62 2.83 20.62
C ALA A 80 1.13 1.63 19.79
N ASP A 81 0.23 0.91 19.13
CA ASP A 81 0.50 -0.25 18.28
C ASP A 81 0.54 0.09 16.77
N SER A 82 0.72 1.38 16.43
CA SER A 82 0.79 1.83 15.02
C SER A 82 2.07 1.39 14.29
N ARG A 83 3.02 0.79 15.01
CA ARG A 83 4.29 0.37 14.43
C ARG A 83 4.05 -0.82 13.48
N PRO A 84 4.44 -0.72 12.21
CA PRO A 84 4.32 -1.84 11.29
C PRO A 84 5.07 -3.07 11.77
N ARG A 85 4.42 -4.23 11.63
CA ARG A 85 5.07 -5.52 11.84
C ARG A 85 5.87 -5.92 10.61
N GLN A 86 6.98 -6.61 10.83
CA GLN A 86 7.90 -7.02 9.75
C GLN A 86 7.33 -8.13 8.85
N ASP A 87 6.30 -8.84 9.29
CA ASP A 87 5.65 -9.93 8.54
C ASP A 87 4.61 -9.43 7.51
N GLY A 88 4.37 -8.11 7.42
CA GLY A 88 3.35 -7.57 6.52
C GLY A 88 1.93 -7.69 7.06
N TYR A 89 1.78 -7.99 8.35
CA TYR A 89 0.48 -7.95 9.02
C TYR A 89 -0.13 -6.54 8.98
N TRP A 90 -1.39 -6.47 8.56
CA TRP A 90 -2.22 -5.28 8.67
C TRP A 90 -2.94 -5.28 10.02
N SER A 91 -2.62 -4.33 10.90
CA SER A 91 -3.45 -4.09 12.09
C SER A 91 -4.72 -3.36 11.67
N GLY A 92 -5.88 -3.98 11.91
CA GLY A 92 -7.17 -3.36 11.62
C GLY A 92 -7.23 -1.93 12.18
N TYR A 93 -7.62 -0.97 11.33
CA TYR A 93 -7.46 0.45 11.63
C TYR A 93 -8.77 1.21 11.47
N ILE A 94 -9.14 2.02 12.47
CA ILE A 94 -10.30 2.91 12.41
C ILE A 94 -9.81 4.29 11.97
N LEU A 95 -10.26 4.72 10.79
CA LEU A 95 -9.92 6.00 10.20
C LEU A 95 -11.05 7.02 10.44
N LYS A 96 -10.76 8.09 11.17
CA LYS A 96 -11.69 9.21 11.38
C LYS A 96 -12.19 9.84 10.10
N ALA A 97 -13.38 10.44 10.16
CA ALA A 97 -13.90 11.33 9.12
C ALA A 97 -12.86 12.40 8.74
N GLU A 98 -12.72 12.66 7.44
CA GLU A 98 -11.83 13.68 6.86
C GLU A 98 -10.32 13.50 7.16
N CYS A 99 -9.93 12.36 7.75
CA CYS A 99 -8.54 12.00 8.00
C CYS A 99 -7.98 11.02 6.95
N PHE A 100 -6.67 10.81 7.01
CA PHE A 100 -5.95 9.81 6.23
C PHE A 100 -5.03 8.93 7.08
N THR A 101 -4.68 7.77 6.52
CA THR A 101 -3.56 6.93 6.97
C THR A 101 -2.64 6.62 5.80
N VAL A 102 -1.35 6.41 6.09
CA VAL A 102 -0.33 6.10 5.09
C VAL A 102 -0.13 4.60 4.99
N ILE A 103 0.11 4.12 3.77
CA ILE A 103 0.62 2.77 3.50
C ILE A 103 1.85 2.87 2.61
N GLU A 104 2.78 1.95 2.82
CA GLU A 104 3.89 1.71 1.92
C GLU A 104 3.66 0.41 1.16
N VAL A 105 3.80 0.46 -0.16
CA VAL A 105 3.72 -0.69 -1.05
C VAL A 105 5.10 -0.95 -1.62
N THR A 106 5.65 -2.12 -1.34
CA THR A 106 6.91 -2.58 -1.93
C THR A 106 6.61 -3.59 -3.03
N VAL A 107 7.08 -3.32 -4.24
CA VAL A 107 7.05 -4.26 -5.36
C VAL A 107 8.46 -4.74 -5.60
N LEU A 108 8.67 -6.05 -5.57
CA LEU A 108 9.92 -6.71 -5.89
C LEU A 108 9.70 -7.64 -7.07
N ALA A 109 10.45 -7.45 -8.15
CA ALA A 109 10.44 -8.35 -9.29
C ALA A 109 11.88 -8.75 -9.66
N TRP A 110 12.09 -10.02 -9.98
CA TRP A 110 13.40 -10.55 -10.33
C TRP A 110 13.30 -11.61 -11.41
N GLN A 111 14.38 -11.78 -12.15
CA GLN A 111 14.50 -12.85 -13.12
C GLN A 111 15.03 -14.12 -12.44
N THR A 112 14.38 -15.26 -12.68
CA THR A 112 14.86 -16.58 -12.27
C THR A 112 15.86 -17.12 -13.30
N GLY A 113 16.88 -17.83 -12.83
CA GLY A 113 17.86 -18.54 -13.67
C GLY A 113 17.32 -19.82 -14.27
#